data_AF-A0A972VCG5-F1
#
_entry.id   AF-A0A972VCG5-F1
#
_cell.length_a   1.000
_cell.length_b   1.000
_cell.length_c   1.000
_cell.angle_alpha   90.00
_cell.angle_beta   90.00
_cell.angle_gamma   90.00
#
_symmetry.space_group_name_H-M   'P 1'
#
loop_
_entity.id
_entity.type
_entity.pdbx_description
1 polymer ?
#
loop_
_entity_poly.entity_id
_entity_poly.type
_entity_poly.pdbx_seq_one_letter_code
_entity_poly.pdbx_strand_id
1 'polypeptide(L)'
;NPVSFRIHTINKDSKFEAAGILDVNRDGKLDILSGGFWYEAPKWKKHWVREVKEQGEYYYDFANLPFDVDGDGWTDIINAAWHNKMLFWLKNPGQSGKEWILHEIDTPGNMETAMLHDMTGNGTLDILPAAIHAHAWYETRIVDGVAQWTKHTLPEVSKGHGIGAGDVDGDGRCDIIACDGWLQQTSKGADWVWHAEFKLGTTSVPILVFDVDSDEDSDIIWGMGHDYGLYWLEQDKDSQGKRRWIKHTIDDTWSQPHFLLLTDLDNDGKEELVVGKRHRAHNGRDPGGKDPVCVYWYDFDTTQKQWSKHVISEGGTVGFGINTDAQDMDQDGDIDIVAPGKSGLYLFENLLHD
;
A
#
# COMPACT_ATOMS: atom_id res chain seq x y z
N ASN A 1 -19.02 -13.62 -14.34
CA ASN A 1 -18.57 -14.96 -13.89
C ASN A 1 -18.08 -14.81 -12.46
N PRO A 2 -17.99 -15.87 -11.62
CA PRO A 2 -17.26 -15.70 -10.36
C PRO A 2 -15.82 -15.30 -10.69
N VAL A 3 -15.30 -14.28 -10.00
CA VAL A 3 -13.90 -13.87 -10.15
C VAL A 3 -13.00 -15.06 -9.88
N SER A 4 -12.04 -15.31 -10.77
CA SER A 4 -11.10 -16.43 -10.65
C SER A 4 -9.74 -16.01 -11.18
N PHE A 5 -8.67 -16.60 -10.64
CA PHE A 5 -7.32 -16.14 -10.93
C PHE A 5 -6.41 -17.24 -11.46
N ARG A 6 -5.54 -16.89 -12.39
CA ARG A 6 -4.36 -17.67 -12.79
C ARG A 6 -3.12 -17.12 -12.10
N ILE A 7 -2.39 -18.00 -11.41
CA ILE A 7 -1.16 -17.61 -10.70
C ILE A 7 0.05 -17.75 -11.63
N HIS A 8 0.71 -16.63 -11.94
CA HIS A 8 2.01 -16.61 -12.59
C HIS A 8 3.12 -16.48 -11.54
N THR A 9 4.09 -17.39 -11.59
CA THR A 9 5.32 -17.27 -10.80
C THR A 9 6.35 -16.47 -11.58
N ILE A 10 6.45 -15.17 -11.29
CA ILE A 10 7.38 -14.25 -11.95
C ILE A 10 8.82 -14.53 -11.52
N ASN A 11 9.05 -14.61 -10.21
CA ASN A 11 10.34 -14.97 -9.65
C ASN A 11 10.18 -15.59 -8.26
N LYS A 12 10.18 -16.93 -8.19
CA LYS A 12 10.11 -17.69 -6.93
C LYS A 12 11.28 -17.46 -5.97
N ASP A 13 12.42 -16.96 -6.48
CA ASP A 13 13.64 -16.75 -5.70
C ASP A 13 13.74 -15.28 -5.22
N SER A 14 12.79 -14.42 -5.61
CA SER A 14 12.69 -13.06 -5.09
C SER A 14 12.40 -13.07 -3.59
N LYS A 15 13.03 -12.14 -2.87
CA LYS A 15 12.81 -11.92 -1.44
C LYS A 15 12.51 -10.46 -1.11
N PHE A 16 12.27 -9.64 -2.14
CA PHE A 16 11.85 -8.26 -1.98
C PHE A 16 10.38 -8.24 -1.58
N GLU A 17 10.03 -7.40 -0.61
CA GLU A 17 8.68 -7.36 -0.03
C GLU A 17 7.80 -6.28 -0.67
N ALA A 18 8.34 -5.54 -1.64
CA ALA A 18 7.67 -4.45 -2.34
C ALA A 18 7.74 -4.66 -3.85
N ALA A 19 6.73 -4.18 -4.58
CA ALA A 19 6.71 -4.12 -6.03
C ALA A 19 5.85 -2.93 -6.49
N GLY A 20 6.18 -2.38 -7.66
CA GLY A 20 5.41 -1.35 -8.33
C GLY A 20 5.15 -1.71 -9.79
N ILE A 21 4.01 -1.28 -10.30
CA ILE A 21 3.58 -1.50 -11.69
C ILE A 21 3.82 -0.24 -12.52
N LEU A 22 4.55 -0.36 -13.62
CA LEU A 22 4.90 0.76 -14.50
C LEU A 22 5.34 0.27 -15.88
N ASP A 23 5.12 1.07 -16.92
CA ASP A 23 5.72 0.84 -18.24
C ASP A 23 7.19 1.34 -18.21
N VAL A 24 8.12 0.43 -17.90
CA VAL A 24 9.53 0.77 -17.64
C VAL A 24 10.23 1.24 -18.92
N ASN A 25 9.86 0.64 -20.07
CA ASN A 25 10.56 0.79 -21.34
C ASN A 25 9.77 1.59 -22.40
N ARG A 26 8.55 2.05 -22.06
CA ARG A 26 7.59 2.73 -22.94
C ARG A 26 7.16 1.90 -24.15
N ASP A 27 7.00 0.60 -23.96
CA ASP A 27 6.48 -0.28 -25.01
C ASP A 27 4.94 -0.42 -25.01
N GLY A 28 4.28 0.27 -24.08
CA GLY A 28 2.83 0.29 -23.92
C GLY A 28 2.29 -0.85 -23.06
N LYS A 29 3.14 -1.63 -22.40
CA LYS A 29 2.75 -2.69 -21.48
C LYS A 29 3.23 -2.38 -20.07
N LEU A 30 2.45 -2.81 -19.09
CA LEU A 30 2.81 -2.66 -17.70
C LEU A 30 3.81 -3.75 -17.31
N ASP A 31 4.94 -3.32 -16.75
CA ASP A 31 5.97 -4.18 -16.19
C ASP A 31 5.90 -4.18 -14.65
N ILE A 32 6.67 -5.07 -14.03
CA ILE A 32 6.78 -5.14 -12.58
C ILE A 32 8.21 -4.80 -12.16
N LEU A 33 8.40 -3.80 -11.30
CA LEU A 33 9.67 -3.52 -10.63
C LEU A 33 9.63 -4.05 -9.20
N SER A 34 10.66 -4.79 -8.79
CA SER A 34 10.80 -5.29 -7.41
C SER A 34 12.27 -5.42 -7.04
N GLY A 35 12.70 -4.61 -6.06
CA GLY A 35 14.07 -4.56 -5.57
C GLY A 35 15.10 -4.14 -6.61
N GLY A 36 16.03 -5.04 -6.90
CA GLY A 36 17.14 -4.79 -7.83
C GLY A 36 16.83 -5.05 -9.30
N PHE A 37 15.56 -5.34 -9.63
CA PHE A 37 15.18 -5.82 -10.96
C PHE A 37 13.81 -5.30 -11.39
N TRP A 38 13.58 -5.27 -12.70
CA TRP A 38 12.25 -5.22 -13.29
C TRP A 38 12.03 -6.42 -14.23
N TYR A 39 10.77 -6.75 -14.50
CA TYR A 39 10.35 -7.93 -15.24
C TYR A 39 9.44 -7.51 -16.40
N GLU A 40 9.96 -7.66 -17.63
CA GLU A 40 9.35 -7.16 -18.87
C GLU A 40 8.16 -8.02 -19.30
N ALA A 41 6.98 -7.43 -19.36
CA ALA A 41 5.77 -8.10 -19.83
C ALA A 41 5.84 -8.43 -21.34
N PRO A 42 5.09 -9.44 -21.82
CA PRO A 42 4.31 -10.43 -21.06
C PRO A 42 5.16 -11.67 -20.69
N LYS A 43 6.44 -11.70 -21.07
CA LYS A 43 7.32 -12.87 -20.86
C LYS A 43 8.06 -12.82 -19.53
N TRP A 44 7.86 -11.75 -18.77
CA TRP A 44 8.48 -11.46 -17.49
C TRP A 44 10.00 -11.56 -17.53
N LYS A 45 10.59 -11.06 -18.62
CA LYS A 45 12.03 -11.13 -18.81
C LYS A 45 12.70 -10.23 -17.79
N LYS A 46 13.58 -10.81 -16.98
CA LYS A 46 14.26 -10.12 -15.89
C LYS A 46 15.37 -9.20 -16.40
N HIS A 47 15.38 -7.97 -15.90
CA HIS A 47 16.40 -6.95 -16.16
C HIS A 47 16.94 -6.39 -14.85
N TRP A 48 18.25 -6.16 -14.78
CA TRP A 48 18.89 -5.58 -13.61
C TRP A 48 18.72 -4.05 -13.58
N VAL A 49 18.48 -3.53 -12.37
CA VAL A 49 18.24 -2.10 -12.07
C VAL A 49 19.34 -1.55 -11.18
N ARG A 50 19.64 -2.23 -10.07
CA ARG A 50 20.60 -1.80 -9.06
C ARG A 50 21.00 -2.96 -8.14
N GLU A 51 22.09 -2.77 -7.41
CA GLU A 51 22.38 -3.58 -6.22
C GLU A 51 21.47 -3.15 -5.05
N VAL A 52 20.95 -4.13 -4.30
CA VAL A 52 20.14 -3.86 -3.10
C VAL A 52 20.77 -4.56 -1.92
N LYS A 53 21.15 -3.78 -0.90
CA LYS A 53 21.80 -4.32 0.29
C LYS A 53 20.86 -5.24 1.06
N GLU A 54 21.31 -6.47 1.30
CA GLU A 54 20.67 -7.43 2.19
C GLU A 54 21.10 -7.19 3.65
N GLN A 55 20.15 -7.31 4.58
CA GLN A 55 20.40 -7.32 6.01
C GLN A 55 19.46 -8.32 6.72
N GLY A 56 19.99 -9.49 7.06
CA GLY A 56 19.19 -10.55 7.64
C GLY A 56 18.28 -11.20 6.60
N GLU A 57 16.97 -11.19 6.82
CA GLU A 57 15.98 -11.65 5.82
C GLU A 57 15.33 -10.48 5.05
N TYR A 58 15.95 -9.30 5.09
CA TYR A 58 15.43 -8.07 4.50
C TYR A 58 16.37 -7.50 3.46
N TYR A 59 15.82 -6.68 2.56
CA TYR A 59 16.54 -5.88 1.60
C TYR A 59 16.19 -4.41 1.81
N TYR A 60 17.07 -3.48 1.44
CA TYR A 60 16.81 -2.04 1.55
C TYR A 60 15.85 -1.57 0.43
N ASP A 61 14.64 -2.12 0.48
CA ASP A 61 13.56 -2.01 -0.49
C ASP A 61 12.23 -2.33 0.22
N PHE A 62 11.59 -1.33 0.80
CA PHE A 62 10.34 -1.50 1.57
C PHE A 62 9.13 -0.83 0.90
N ALA A 63 9.31 -0.10 -0.20
CA ALA A 63 8.25 0.44 -1.03
C ALA A 63 8.76 0.62 -2.46
N ASN A 64 7.94 0.38 -3.48
CA ASN A 64 8.25 0.66 -4.88
C ASN A 64 7.05 1.41 -5.48
N LEU A 65 7.02 2.73 -5.28
CA LEU A 65 5.89 3.59 -5.63
C LEU A 65 6.19 4.29 -6.97
N PRO A 66 5.54 3.90 -8.08
CA PRO A 66 5.75 4.51 -9.38
C PRO A 66 5.34 5.98 -9.38
N PHE A 67 6.24 6.88 -9.81
CA PHE A 67 5.99 8.32 -9.86
C PHE A 67 6.96 8.99 -10.83
N ASP A 68 6.52 9.94 -11.67
CA ASP A 68 7.43 10.77 -12.47
C ASP A 68 7.99 11.87 -11.56
N VAL A 69 9.17 11.62 -10.98
CA VAL A 69 9.70 12.47 -9.89
C VAL A 69 10.19 13.78 -10.47
N ASP A 70 10.96 13.75 -11.56
CA ASP A 70 11.58 14.94 -12.11
C ASP A 70 10.88 15.55 -13.33
N GLY A 71 9.73 15.00 -13.74
CA GLY A 71 8.91 15.56 -14.81
C GLY A 71 9.51 15.37 -16.20
N ASP A 72 10.45 14.43 -16.36
CA ASP A 72 10.99 14.06 -17.68
C ASP A 72 10.08 13.07 -18.44
N GLY A 73 8.96 12.71 -17.82
CA GLY A 73 7.91 11.84 -18.34
C GLY A 73 8.21 10.36 -18.12
N TRP A 74 9.41 9.97 -17.66
CA TRP A 74 9.70 8.58 -17.33
C TRP A 74 9.25 8.30 -15.90
N THR A 75 8.53 7.21 -15.71
CA THR A 75 8.14 6.80 -14.37
C THR A 75 9.38 6.31 -13.62
N ASP A 76 9.66 6.99 -12.51
CA ASP A 76 10.67 6.64 -11.51
C ASP A 76 10.04 5.80 -10.38
N ILE A 77 10.82 5.51 -9.34
CA ILE A 77 10.34 4.82 -8.14
C ILE A 77 10.69 5.60 -6.90
N ILE A 78 9.69 5.98 -6.10
CA ILE A 78 9.86 6.42 -4.72
C ILE A 78 9.94 5.19 -3.83
N ASN A 79 10.88 5.18 -2.89
CA ASN A 79 11.21 4.04 -2.07
C ASN A 79 11.54 4.47 -0.64
N ALA A 80 11.21 3.62 0.32
CA ALA A 80 11.55 3.77 1.71
C ALA A 80 12.30 2.53 2.20
N ALA A 81 13.13 2.68 3.21
CA ALA A 81 13.85 1.54 3.77
C ALA A 81 14.03 1.62 5.28
N TRP A 82 13.75 0.49 5.94
CA TRP A 82 13.85 0.36 7.40
C TRP A 82 15.26 0.56 7.94
N HIS A 83 16.25 -0.12 7.34
CA HIS A 83 17.56 -0.31 7.97
C HIS A 83 18.52 0.88 7.85
N ASN A 84 18.59 1.51 6.66
CA ASN A 84 19.30 2.78 6.47
C ASN A 84 18.43 4.00 6.76
N LYS A 85 17.14 3.82 7.05
CA LYS A 85 16.22 4.88 7.46
C LYS A 85 15.97 5.93 6.38
N MET A 86 16.21 5.57 5.13
CA MET A 86 16.28 6.50 4.02
C MET A 86 14.97 6.49 3.24
N LEU A 87 14.48 7.70 2.96
CA LEU A 87 13.49 7.97 1.93
C LEU A 87 14.25 8.46 0.70
N PHE A 88 14.02 7.83 -0.45
CA PHE A 88 14.77 8.09 -1.67
C PHE A 88 13.92 7.81 -2.89
N TRP A 89 14.42 8.23 -4.05
CA TRP A 89 13.88 7.79 -5.33
C TRP A 89 14.98 7.22 -6.22
N LEU A 90 14.56 6.40 -7.18
CA LEU A 90 15.42 5.76 -8.18
C LEU A 90 15.05 6.32 -9.54
N LYS A 91 15.99 7.02 -10.17
CA LYS A 91 15.78 7.60 -11.50
C LYS A 91 15.78 6.53 -12.59
N ASN A 92 14.71 6.45 -13.36
CA ASN A 92 14.66 5.68 -14.59
C ASN A 92 15.56 6.35 -15.64
N PRO A 93 16.59 5.66 -16.19
CA PRO A 93 17.50 6.24 -17.16
C PRO A 93 16.89 6.35 -18.58
N GLY A 94 15.64 5.97 -18.78
CA GLY A 94 14.95 5.95 -20.08
C GLY A 94 15.55 4.94 -21.07
N GLN A 95 16.34 3.99 -20.57
CA GLN A 95 17.02 2.98 -21.37
C GLN A 95 17.20 1.70 -20.57
N SER A 96 16.68 0.59 -21.09
CA SER A 96 16.82 -0.73 -20.49
C SER A 96 18.30 -1.15 -20.33
N GLY A 97 18.60 -1.81 -19.22
CA GLY A 97 19.94 -2.35 -18.91
C GLY A 97 20.94 -1.34 -18.34
N LYS A 98 20.51 -0.10 -18.06
CA LYS A 98 21.29 0.87 -17.29
C LYS A 98 20.88 0.84 -15.82
N GLU A 99 21.85 1.18 -14.96
CA GLU A 99 21.62 1.37 -13.54
C GLU A 99 20.65 2.54 -13.31
N TRP A 100 19.68 2.32 -12.42
CA TRP A 100 18.84 3.41 -11.92
C TRP A 100 19.54 4.09 -10.76
N ILE A 101 19.71 5.40 -10.86
CA ILE A 101 20.49 6.16 -9.90
C ILE A 101 19.62 6.51 -8.70
N LEU A 102 20.15 6.23 -7.51
CA LEU A 102 19.51 6.58 -6.26
C LEU A 102 19.76 8.05 -5.90
N HIS A 103 18.68 8.73 -5.54
CA HIS A 103 18.69 10.10 -5.06
C HIS A 103 18.02 10.16 -3.68
N GLU A 104 18.78 10.57 -2.66
CA GLU A 104 18.27 10.72 -1.30
C GLU A 104 17.29 11.90 -1.20
N ILE A 105 16.16 11.68 -0.52
CA ILE A 105 15.18 12.72 -0.18
C ILE A 105 15.40 13.17 1.27
N ASP A 106 15.39 12.22 2.22
CA ASP A 106 15.61 12.47 3.65
C ASP A 106 15.93 11.15 4.40
N THR A 107 16.29 11.25 5.68
CA THR A 107 16.45 10.11 6.60
C THR A 107 15.55 10.23 7.85
N PRO A 108 14.22 10.14 7.72
CA PRO A 108 13.31 10.41 8.85
C PRO A 108 13.38 9.36 9.95
N GLY A 109 13.79 8.12 9.66
CA GLY A 109 13.80 7.04 10.65
C GLY A 109 13.48 5.69 10.04
N ASN A 110 13.24 4.69 10.91
CA ASN A 110 12.84 3.36 10.48
C ASN A 110 11.43 3.42 9.86
N MET A 111 11.30 3.01 8.60
CA MET A 111 10.06 2.97 7.83
C MET A 111 9.77 1.55 7.37
N GLU A 112 8.55 1.07 7.61
CA GLU A 112 8.13 -0.26 7.12
C GLU A 112 7.62 -0.24 5.69
N THR A 113 7.22 0.93 5.19
CA THR A 113 6.85 1.19 3.80
C THR A 113 6.65 2.71 3.66
N ALA A 114 6.13 3.15 2.53
CA ALA A 114 5.60 4.49 2.30
C ALA A 114 4.39 4.38 1.37
N MET A 115 3.59 5.44 1.31
CA MET A 115 2.49 5.57 0.37
C MET A 115 2.49 6.96 -0.27
N LEU A 116 1.78 7.07 -1.39
CA LEU A 116 1.54 8.33 -2.09
C LEU A 116 0.10 8.76 -1.86
N HIS A 117 -0.12 10.04 -1.55
CA HIS A 117 -1.47 10.61 -1.40
C HIS A 117 -1.44 12.12 -1.64
N ASP A 118 -2.48 12.70 -2.21
CA ASP A 118 -2.57 14.16 -2.38
C ASP A 118 -2.94 14.82 -1.04
N MET A 119 -1.93 15.24 -0.28
CA MET A 119 -2.11 15.79 1.06
C MET A 119 -2.56 17.26 1.04
N THR A 120 -2.49 17.91 -0.11
CA THR A 120 -2.81 19.35 -0.26
C THR A 120 -4.08 19.61 -1.06
N GLY A 121 -4.64 18.59 -1.70
CA GLY A 121 -5.77 18.69 -2.62
C GLY A 121 -5.43 19.51 -3.86
N ASN A 122 -4.20 19.38 -4.36
CA ASN A 122 -3.69 20.11 -5.54
C ASN A 122 -3.57 19.23 -6.81
N GLY A 123 -3.84 17.93 -6.69
CA GLY A 123 -3.76 16.93 -7.75
C GLY A 123 -2.38 16.27 -7.92
N THR A 124 -1.37 16.71 -7.18
CA THR A 124 -0.02 16.10 -7.15
C THR A 124 0.08 15.20 -5.93
N LEU A 125 0.56 13.97 -6.11
CA LEU A 125 0.76 13.07 -4.98
C LEU A 125 1.99 13.49 -4.15
N ASP A 126 1.82 13.46 -2.84
CA ASP A 126 2.83 13.72 -1.84
C ASP A 126 3.27 12.41 -1.18
N ILE A 127 4.45 12.41 -0.54
CA ILE A 127 5.01 11.19 0.06
C ILE A 127 4.65 11.13 1.54
N LEU A 128 3.99 10.05 1.95
CA LEU A 128 3.72 9.73 3.35
C LEU A 128 4.48 8.45 3.78
N PRO A 129 5.67 8.58 4.38
CA PRO A 129 6.40 7.45 4.91
C PRO A 129 5.76 6.89 6.20
N ALA A 130 5.69 5.57 6.31
CA ALA A 130 5.27 4.87 7.52
C ALA A 130 6.43 4.76 8.52
N ALA A 131 6.96 5.92 8.92
CA ALA A 131 8.09 6.04 9.83
C ALA A 131 7.63 5.90 11.30
N ILE A 132 8.19 4.95 12.06
CA ILE A 132 7.74 4.70 13.44
C ILE A 132 8.02 5.87 14.40
N HIS A 133 9.13 6.59 14.20
CA HIS A 133 9.63 7.56 15.18
C HIS A 133 9.62 9.02 14.73
N ALA A 134 9.26 9.28 13.47
CA ALA A 134 9.20 10.63 12.91
C ALA A 134 8.08 10.70 11.87
N HIS A 135 6.92 11.18 12.30
CA HIS A 135 5.76 11.33 11.43
C HIS A 135 5.87 12.67 10.71
N ALA A 136 6.09 12.60 9.41
CA ALA A 136 6.16 13.74 8.52
C ALA A 136 5.71 13.29 7.14
N TRP A 137 5.18 14.22 6.35
CA TRP A 137 4.93 14.01 4.93
C TRP A 137 5.76 15.02 4.13
N TYR A 138 5.95 14.71 2.85
CA TYR A 138 6.82 15.46 1.96
C TYR A 138 6.00 15.95 0.78
N GLU A 139 5.69 17.25 0.79
CA GLU A 139 4.97 17.90 -0.29
C GLU A 139 5.85 17.90 -1.54
N THR A 140 5.36 17.31 -2.62
CA THR A 140 6.09 17.21 -3.88
C THR A 140 5.78 18.41 -4.75
N ARG A 141 6.81 19.09 -5.24
CA ARG A 141 6.69 20.12 -6.29
C ARG A 141 7.74 19.90 -7.36
N ILE A 142 7.31 19.87 -8.62
CA ILE A 142 8.21 19.80 -9.77
C ILE A 142 8.41 21.23 -10.29
N VAL A 143 9.63 21.75 -10.17
CA VAL A 143 9.99 23.10 -10.62
C VAL A 143 11.14 22.98 -11.62
N ASP A 144 10.91 23.43 -12.85
CA ASP A 144 11.90 23.41 -13.95
C ASP A 144 12.51 22.00 -14.20
N GLY A 145 11.69 20.95 -14.08
CA GLY A 145 12.13 19.56 -14.26
C GLY A 145 12.95 19.02 -13.09
N VAL A 146 12.75 19.56 -11.89
CA VAL A 146 13.43 19.12 -10.67
C VAL A 146 12.41 18.96 -9.55
N ALA A 147 12.34 17.76 -8.97
CA ALA A 147 11.59 17.53 -7.75
C ALA A 147 12.18 18.33 -6.58
N GLN A 148 11.28 18.99 -5.86
CA GLN A 148 11.55 19.65 -4.59
C GLN A 148 10.56 19.11 -3.57
N TRP A 149 11.05 18.85 -2.36
CA TRP A 149 10.23 18.37 -1.26
C TRP A 149 10.20 19.39 -0.13
N THR A 150 8.99 19.73 0.30
CA THR A 150 8.80 20.47 1.56
C THR A 150 8.38 19.48 2.63
N LYS A 151 9.24 19.31 3.65
CA LYS A 151 8.95 18.42 4.77
C LYS A 151 7.98 19.09 5.76
N HIS A 152 6.85 18.45 6.01
CA HIS A 152 5.84 18.87 6.97
C HIS A 152 5.86 17.91 8.16
N THR A 153 6.33 18.39 9.31
CA THR A 153 6.37 17.58 10.53
C THR A 153 4.98 17.50 11.16
N LEU A 154 4.57 16.29 11.56
CA LEU A 154 3.28 16.05 12.19
C LEU A 154 3.39 16.06 13.73
N PRO A 155 2.28 16.31 14.44
CA PRO A 155 2.26 16.27 15.90
C PRO A 155 2.74 14.93 16.47
N GLU A 156 3.53 14.97 17.54
CA GLU A 156 4.11 13.78 18.20
C GLU A 156 3.06 12.73 18.62
N VAL A 157 1.83 13.15 18.88
CA VAL A 157 0.72 12.27 19.26
C VAL A 157 0.30 11.30 18.15
N SER A 158 0.65 11.59 16.89
CA SER A 158 0.38 10.71 15.75
C SER A 158 1.39 9.57 15.59
N LYS A 159 2.45 9.51 16.41
CA LYS A 159 3.48 8.47 16.30
C LYS A 159 2.91 7.09 16.61
N GLY A 160 3.19 6.13 15.73
CA GLY A 160 2.73 4.75 15.88
C GLY A 160 3.20 3.81 14.77
N HIS A 161 2.77 2.56 14.86
CA HIS A 161 2.96 1.54 13.84
C HIS A 161 1.68 1.40 13.01
N GLY A 162 1.69 1.98 11.82
CA GLY A 162 0.50 2.19 11.02
C GLY A 162 0.37 3.64 10.58
N ILE A 163 -0.05 3.85 9.34
CA ILE A 163 -0.42 5.17 8.85
C ILE A 163 -1.43 5.03 7.71
N GLY A 164 -2.36 5.97 7.65
CA GLY A 164 -3.36 6.10 6.58
C GLY A 164 -3.60 7.56 6.23
N ALA A 165 -4.29 7.78 5.12
CA ALA A 165 -4.65 9.12 4.66
C ALA A 165 -5.97 9.06 3.87
N GLY A 166 -6.81 10.08 4.07
CA GLY A 166 -8.11 10.21 3.45
C GLY A 166 -8.99 11.20 4.20
N ASP A 167 -10.13 11.58 3.64
CA ASP A 167 -11.06 12.54 4.24
C ASP A 167 -11.92 11.85 5.29
N VAL A 168 -11.58 12.03 6.58
CA VAL A 168 -12.29 11.36 7.67
C VAL A 168 -13.57 12.10 8.02
N ASP A 169 -13.60 13.43 7.94
CA ASP A 169 -14.73 14.25 8.36
C ASP A 169 -15.66 14.77 7.25
N GLY A 170 -15.39 14.40 6.01
CA GLY A 170 -16.23 14.68 4.85
C GLY A 170 -16.12 16.13 4.39
N ASP A 171 -15.03 16.82 4.72
CA ASP A 171 -14.86 18.24 4.38
C ASP A 171 -13.99 18.49 3.14
N GLY A 172 -13.62 17.42 2.44
CA GLY A 172 -12.91 17.41 1.17
C GLY A 172 -11.41 17.63 1.33
N ARG A 173 -10.84 17.48 2.53
CA ARG A 173 -9.40 17.59 2.79
C ARG A 173 -8.84 16.25 3.25
N CYS A 174 -7.57 16.04 2.94
CA CYS A 174 -6.89 14.81 3.35
C CYS A 174 -6.47 14.89 4.81
N ASP A 175 -7.01 14.00 5.62
CA ASP A 175 -6.58 13.77 7.00
C ASP A 175 -5.51 12.67 7.06
N ILE A 176 -4.88 12.52 8.22
CA ILE A 176 -3.90 11.45 8.49
C ILE A 176 -4.40 10.57 9.63
N ILE A 177 -4.39 9.26 9.41
CA ILE A 177 -4.84 8.27 10.37
C ILE A 177 -3.62 7.63 11.01
N ALA A 178 -3.63 7.58 12.34
CA ALA A 178 -2.65 6.88 13.16
C ALA A 178 -3.35 5.81 14.00
N CYS A 179 -2.61 4.98 14.72
CA CYS A 179 -3.19 3.87 15.47
C CYS A 179 -4.16 4.29 16.57
N ASP A 180 -3.94 5.47 17.17
CA ASP A 180 -4.65 5.94 18.37
C ASP A 180 -5.57 7.14 18.10
N GLY A 181 -5.84 7.44 16.82
CA GLY A 181 -6.66 8.58 16.42
C GLY A 181 -6.31 9.10 15.02
N TRP A 182 -6.77 10.29 14.71
CA TRP A 182 -6.52 10.93 13.43
C TRP A 182 -6.17 12.42 13.59
N LEU A 183 -5.44 12.94 12.61
CA LEU A 183 -5.09 14.34 12.48
C LEU A 183 -5.99 14.97 11.41
N GLN A 184 -6.92 15.80 11.86
CA GLN A 184 -7.75 16.62 11.00
C GLN A 184 -6.91 17.72 10.36
N GLN A 185 -6.94 17.81 9.04
CA GLN A 185 -6.35 18.93 8.32
C GLN A 185 -7.33 20.12 8.36
N THR A 186 -6.99 21.22 9.04
CA THR A 186 -7.89 22.39 9.16
C THR A 186 -7.63 23.47 8.11
N SER A 187 -6.50 23.40 7.42
CA SER A 187 -6.19 24.23 6.25
C SER A 187 -5.39 23.39 5.23
N LYS A 188 -5.60 23.60 3.93
CA LYS A 188 -4.96 22.75 2.91
C LYS A 188 -3.44 22.70 3.08
N GLY A 189 -2.90 21.50 3.31
CA GLY A 189 -1.47 21.26 3.52
C GLY A 189 -0.89 21.80 4.83
N ALA A 190 -1.71 22.24 5.78
CA ALA A 190 -1.25 22.82 7.05
C ALA A 190 -2.25 22.61 8.21
N ASP A 191 -1.84 23.00 9.42
CA ASP A 191 -2.65 23.05 10.65
C ASP A 191 -3.43 21.77 10.99
N TRP A 192 -2.85 20.98 11.90
CA TRP A 192 -3.41 19.68 12.30
C TRP A 192 -4.10 19.75 13.66
N VAL A 193 -5.30 19.20 13.76
CA VAL A 193 -6.02 18.99 15.03
C VAL A 193 -6.11 17.50 15.31
N TRP A 194 -5.66 17.09 16.50
CA TRP A 194 -5.67 15.68 16.89
C TRP A 194 -7.00 15.25 17.51
N HIS A 195 -7.52 14.12 17.04
CA HIS A 195 -8.74 13.48 17.52
C HIS A 195 -8.43 12.05 18.00
N ALA A 196 -8.31 11.88 19.31
CA ALA A 196 -8.02 10.60 19.97
C ALA A 196 -9.27 9.71 20.11
N GLU A 197 -9.86 9.29 19.00
CA GLU A 197 -11.20 8.69 19.00
C GLU A 197 -11.22 7.16 19.02
N PHE A 198 -10.10 6.50 18.70
CA PHE A 198 -10.01 5.05 18.60
C PHE A 198 -8.62 4.54 19.00
N LYS A 199 -8.49 3.20 19.10
CA LYS A 199 -7.23 2.48 19.32
C LYS A 199 -7.24 1.20 18.51
N LEU A 200 -6.46 1.18 17.44
CA LEU A 200 -6.48 0.15 16.41
C LEU A 200 -5.50 -1.00 16.70
N GLY A 201 -4.43 -0.72 17.47
CA GLY A 201 -3.34 -1.66 17.73
C GLY A 201 -2.16 -1.47 16.76
N THR A 202 -1.51 -2.56 16.38
CA THR A 202 -0.37 -2.57 15.45
C THR A 202 -0.90 -2.87 14.05
N THR A 203 -1.17 -1.82 13.28
CA THR A 203 -2.00 -1.93 12.08
C THR A 203 -1.18 -2.29 10.84
N SER A 204 -1.89 -2.58 9.76
CA SER A 204 -1.38 -2.55 8.40
C SER A 204 -0.93 -1.14 8.01
N VAL A 205 -0.20 -1.08 6.91
CA VAL A 205 0.01 0.14 6.15
C VAL A 205 -0.38 -0.17 4.70
N PRO A 206 -1.35 0.52 4.10
CA PRO A 206 -2.11 1.62 4.67
C PRO A 206 -3.12 1.19 5.75
N ILE A 207 -3.57 2.17 6.54
CA ILE A 207 -4.92 2.20 7.12
C ILE A 207 -5.80 2.89 6.07
N LEU A 208 -6.88 2.23 5.65
CA LEU A 208 -7.74 2.74 4.57
C LEU A 208 -8.86 3.61 5.13
N VAL A 209 -9.25 4.62 4.34
CA VAL A 209 -10.43 5.46 4.56
C VAL A 209 -11.37 5.25 3.40
N PHE A 210 -12.57 4.74 3.66
CA PHE A 210 -13.50 4.28 2.61
C PHE A 210 -14.93 4.22 3.14
N ASP A 211 -15.94 4.57 2.34
CA ASP A 211 -17.36 4.38 2.67
C ASP A 211 -17.76 2.93 2.40
N VAL A 212 -17.75 2.08 3.44
CA VAL A 212 -17.97 0.63 3.31
C VAL A 212 -19.44 0.32 3.10
N ASP A 213 -20.34 1.00 3.81
CA ASP A 213 -21.76 0.65 3.84
C ASP A 213 -22.66 1.56 2.98
N SER A 214 -22.04 2.48 2.23
CA SER A 214 -22.67 3.41 1.29
C SER A 214 -23.62 4.40 1.97
N ASP A 215 -23.24 4.91 3.15
CA ASP A 215 -24.02 5.88 3.91
C ASP A 215 -23.50 7.34 3.80
N GLU A 216 -22.52 7.57 2.91
CA GLU A 216 -21.87 8.84 2.62
C GLU A 216 -20.93 9.36 3.72
N ASP A 217 -20.54 8.51 4.68
CA ASP A 217 -19.44 8.81 5.59
C ASP A 217 -18.24 7.87 5.42
N SER A 218 -17.09 8.32 5.94
CA SER A 218 -15.81 7.63 5.75
C SER A 218 -15.51 6.68 6.89
N ASP A 219 -15.39 5.40 6.59
CA ASP A 219 -14.98 4.37 7.55
C ASP A 219 -13.47 4.16 7.57
N ILE A 220 -13.01 3.36 8.54
CA ILE A 220 -11.60 3.01 8.68
C ILE A 220 -11.42 1.50 8.60
N ILE A 221 -10.65 1.01 7.62
CA ILE A 221 -10.32 -0.43 7.46
C ILE A 221 -8.83 -0.65 7.78
N TRP A 222 -8.52 -1.69 8.56
CA TRP A 222 -7.15 -2.08 8.84
C TRP A 222 -6.97 -3.57 9.10
N GLY A 223 -5.78 -4.06 8.78
CA GLY A 223 -5.28 -5.35 9.23
C GLY A 223 -4.46 -5.22 10.51
N MET A 224 -4.42 -6.27 11.33
CA MET A 224 -3.44 -6.40 12.40
C MET A 224 -2.13 -6.94 11.85
N GLY A 225 -1.22 -6.07 11.42
CA GLY A 225 0.06 -6.47 10.82
C GLY A 225 0.82 -7.47 11.70
N HIS A 226 0.80 -7.28 13.02
CA HIS A 226 1.58 -8.12 13.94
C HIS A 226 0.73 -9.12 14.73
N ASP A 227 -0.51 -9.39 14.30
CA ASP A 227 -1.41 -10.32 14.98
C ASP A 227 -2.43 -10.94 14.02
N TYR A 228 -3.48 -11.57 14.54
CA TYR A 228 -4.66 -12.02 13.80
C TYR A 228 -5.67 -10.90 13.65
N GLY A 229 -6.27 -10.84 12.46
CA GLY A 229 -7.50 -10.11 12.26
C GLY A 229 -7.44 -8.93 11.30
N LEU A 230 -8.58 -8.75 10.66
CA LEU A 230 -8.94 -7.71 9.73
C LEU A 230 -10.26 -7.10 10.23
N TYR A 231 -10.29 -5.78 10.35
CA TYR A 231 -11.36 -5.06 11.02
C TYR A 231 -11.72 -3.78 10.27
N TRP A 232 -12.92 -3.28 10.53
CA TRP A 232 -13.27 -1.91 10.19
C TRP A 232 -13.98 -1.20 11.34
N LEU A 233 -13.90 0.14 11.34
CA LEU A 233 -14.69 1.02 12.20
C LEU A 233 -15.73 1.69 11.31
N GLU A 234 -17.01 1.34 11.49
CA GLU A 234 -18.15 2.05 10.92
C GLU A 234 -18.23 3.41 11.62
N GLN A 235 -18.16 4.48 10.85
CA GLN A 235 -18.47 5.81 11.34
C GLN A 235 -19.99 5.95 11.50
N ASP A 236 -20.40 6.68 12.53
CA ASP A 236 -21.80 6.99 12.77
C ASP A 236 -21.89 8.26 13.63
N LYS A 237 -23.08 8.79 13.83
CA LYS A 237 -23.36 9.96 14.66
C LYS A 237 -24.31 9.60 15.79
N ASP A 238 -24.00 10.06 17.00
CA ASP A 238 -24.93 9.97 18.12
C ASP A 238 -26.13 10.92 17.95
N SER A 239 -27.10 10.86 18.87
CA SER A 239 -28.30 11.72 18.84
C SER A 239 -28.02 13.22 18.90
N GLN A 240 -26.79 13.63 19.24
CA GLN A 240 -26.33 15.03 19.30
C GLN A 240 -25.50 15.41 18.08
N GLY A 241 -25.34 14.50 17.10
CA GLY A 241 -24.54 14.70 15.91
C GLY A 241 -23.04 14.52 16.13
N LYS A 242 -22.61 14.00 17.29
CA LYS A 242 -21.19 13.73 17.56
C LYS A 242 -20.80 12.40 16.93
N ARG A 243 -19.67 12.38 16.24
CA ARG A 243 -19.08 11.15 15.68
C ARG A 243 -18.89 10.09 16.76
N ARG A 244 -19.22 8.85 16.40
CA ARG A 244 -18.89 7.62 17.12
C ARG A 244 -18.36 6.58 16.13
N TRP A 245 -17.66 5.59 16.65
CA TRP A 245 -17.07 4.51 15.86
C TRP A 245 -17.58 3.17 16.37
N ILE A 246 -18.07 2.32 15.47
CA ILE A 246 -18.55 0.97 15.77
C ILE A 246 -17.56 -0.02 15.16
N LYS A 247 -16.88 -0.79 16.02
CA LYS A 247 -15.91 -1.79 15.54
C LYS A 247 -16.61 -3.06 15.06
N HIS A 248 -16.24 -3.49 13.87
CA HIS A 248 -16.67 -4.73 13.25
C HIS A 248 -15.48 -5.62 12.92
N THR A 249 -15.72 -6.94 12.86
CA THR A 249 -14.72 -7.92 12.42
C THR A 249 -15.03 -8.32 10.99
N ILE A 250 -14.02 -8.26 10.12
CA ILE A 250 -14.11 -8.74 8.73
C ILE A 250 -13.67 -10.21 8.70
N ASP A 251 -12.47 -10.51 9.19
CA ASP A 251 -11.94 -11.88 9.31
C ASP A 251 -10.86 -11.93 10.39
N ASP A 252 -11.00 -12.79 11.40
CA ASP A 252 -10.02 -13.03 12.48
C ASP A 252 -9.36 -14.41 12.43
N THR A 253 -9.56 -15.15 11.34
CA THR A 253 -9.14 -16.56 11.19
C THR A 253 -7.69 -16.73 10.73
N TRP A 254 -7.02 -15.65 10.31
CA TRP A 254 -5.64 -15.68 9.81
C TRP A 254 -4.85 -14.43 10.26
N SER A 255 -3.52 -14.52 10.19
CA SER A 255 -2.62 -13.51 10.76
C SER A 255 -1.76 -12.78 9.75
N GLN A 256 -1.30 -11.60 10.17
CA GLN A 256 -0.36 -10.72 9.48
C GLN A 256 -0.86 -10.06 8.18
N PRO A 257 -2.12 -9.56 8.10
CA PRO A 257 -2.52 -8.62 7.06
C PRO A 257 -1.72 -7.31 7.18
N HIS A 258 -0.64 -7.17 6.39
CA HIS A 258 0.25 -6.01 6.48
C HIS A 258 -0.06 -4.91 5.47
N PHE A 259 -0.59 -5.26 4.30
CA PHE A 259 -0.86 -4.34 3.20
C PHE A 259 -2.22 -4.68 2.62
N LEU A 260 -3.06 -3.65 2.46
CA LEU A 260 -4.44 -3.76 1.98
C LEU A 260 -4.55 -2.95 0.68
N LEU A 261 -5.38 -3.44 -0.24
CA LEU A 261 -5.78 -2.74 -1.45
C LEU A 261 -7.30 -2.66 -1.49
N LEU A 262 -7.82 -1.59 -2.09
CA LEU A 262 -9.20 -1.49 -2.55
C LEU A 262 -9.15 -1.43 -4.08
N THR A 263 -9.89 -2.30 -4.75
CA THR A 263 -9.97 -2.32 -6.22
C THR A 263 -11.20 -3.09 -6.70
N ASP A 264 -11.80 -2.66 -7.80
CA ASP A 264 -12.96 -3.30 -8.43
C ASP A 264 -12.51 -4.58 -9.17
N LEU A 265 -12.60 -5.71 -8.49
CA LEU A 265 -12.13 -7.01 -8.99
C LEU A 265 -13.16 -7.74 -9.84
N ASP A 266 -14.44 -7.44 -9.63
CA ASP A 266 -15.54 -8.10 -10.32
C ASP A 266 -16.24 -7.23 -11.38
N ASN A 267 -15.72 -6.02 -11.60
CA ASN A 267 -16.19 -5.02 -12.56
C ASN A 267 -17.65 -4.60 -12.31
N ASP A 268 -18.11 -4.60 -11.05
CA ASP A 268 -19.45 -4.11 -10.67
C ASP A 268 -19.50 -2.60 -10.37
N GLY A 269 -18.33 -1.93 -10.38
CA GLY A 269 -18.18 -0.51 -10.10
C GLY A 269 -17.97 -0.19 -8.62
N LYS A 270 -17.81 -1.19 -7.75
CA LYS A 270 -17.45 -1.05 -6.34
C LYS A 270 -16.08 -1.65 -6.10
N GLU A 271 -15.38 -1.15 -5.10
CA GLU A 271 -14.07 -1.66 -4.75
C GLU A 271 -14.17 -2.78 -3.72
N GLU A 272 -13.49 -3.89 -4.00
CA GLU A 272 -13.30 -4.99 -3.06
C GLU A 272 -12.01 -4.81 -2.27
N LEU A 273 -12.02 -5.32 -1.04
CA LEU A 273 -10.83 -5.36 -0.20
C LEU A 273 -9.98 -6.57 -0.56
N VAL A 274 -8.75 -6.33 -1.02
CA VAL A 274 -7.75 -7.38 -1.28
C VAL A 274 -6.66 -7.35 -0.23
N VAL A 275 -6.39 -8.50 0.37
CA VAL A 275 -5.40 -8.60 1.44
C VAL A 275 -4.90 -10.03 1.58
N GLY A 276 -3.65 -10.18 1.99
CA GLY A 276 -3.08 -11.48 2.30
C GLY A 276 -2.05 -11.46 3.42
N LYS A 277 -1.57 -12.65 3.75
CA LYS A 277 -0.57 -12.87 4.79
C LYS A 277 0.81 -12.45 4.31
N ARG A 278 1.47 -11.57 5.05
CA ARG A 278 2.92 -11.36 4.91
C ARG A 278 3.69 -12.62 5.32
N HIS A 279 4.33 -13.27 4.36
CA HIS A 279 5.09 -14.49 4.62
C HIS A 279 6.26 -14.23 5.57
N ARG A 280 6.24 -14.86 6.75
CA ARG A 280 7.26 -14.71 7.80
C ARG A 280 7.52 -13.23 8.15
N ALA A 281 6.45 -12.50 8.47
CA ALA A 281 6.59 -11.18 9.10
C ALA A 281 7.52 -11.26 10.32
N HIS A 282 8.43 -10.28 10.46
CA HIS A 282 9.44 -10.23 11.52
C HIS A 282 10.25 -11.53 11.69
N ASN A 283 10.46 -12.24 10.57
CA ASN A 283 11.15 -13.52 10.47
C ASN A 283 10.43 -14.65 11.24
N GLY A 284 9.09 -14.60 11.24
CA GLY A 284 8.20 -15.59 11.83
C GLY A 284 8.06 -15.49 13.35
N ARG A 285 8.34 -14.32 13.93
CA ARG A 285 8.25 -14.07 15.39
C ARG A 285 6.85 -13.66 15.84
N ASP A 286 6.10 -13.03 14.94
CA ASP A 286 4.74 -12.59 15.23
C ASP A 286 3.78 -13.77 15.37
N PRO A 287 2.66 -13.61 16.10
CA PRO A 287 1.53 -14.54 16.10
C PRO A 287 1.18 -15.04 14.70
N GLY A 288 1.04 -16.36 14.57
CA GLY A 288 0.78 -17.04 13.29
C GLY A 288 1.86 -16.89 12.23
N GLY A 289 3.09 -16.47 12.56
CA GLY A 289 4.17 -16.26 11.57
C GLY A 289 4.68 -17.51 10.86
N LYS A 290 4.19 -18.69 11.26
CA LYS A 290 4.44 -19.98 10.63
C LYS A 290 3.17 -20.62 10.05
N ASP A 291 2.03 -19.95 10.17
CA ASP A 291 0.79 -20.42 9.59
C ASP A 291 0.89 -20.39 8.06
N PRO A 292 0.08 -21.19 7.36
CA PRO A 292 0.04 -21.17 5.91
C PRO A 292 -0.21 -19.76 5.36
N VAL A 293 0.38 -19.46 4.20
CA VAL A 293 0.11 -18.20 3.50
C VAL A 293 -1.25 -18.24 2.81
N CYS A 294 -1.86 -17.07 2.72
CA CYS A 294 -3.17 -16.88 2.11
C CYS A 294 -3.27 -15.49 1.48
N VAL A 295 -4.10 -15.38 0.44
CA VAL A 295 -4.52 -14.15 -0.22
C VAL A 295 -6.01 -14.29 -0.50
N TYR A 296 -6.76 -13.28 -0.08
CA TYR A 296 -8.22 -13.23 -0.16
C TYR A 296 -8.66 -11.90 -0.76
N TRP A 297 -9.88 -11.89 -1.29
CA TRP A 297 -10.63 -10.67 -1.49
C TRP A 297 -11.96 -10.75 -0.74
N TYR A 298 -12.52 -9.58 -0.43
CA TYR A 298 -13.77 -9.45 0.31
C TYR A 298 -14.65 -8.36 -0.30
N ASP A 299 -15.92 -8.67 -0.54
CA ASP A 299 -16.98 -7.70 -0.83
C ASP A 299 -17.86 -7.47 0.40
N PHE A 300 -18.50 -6.30 0.46
CA PHE A 300 -19.50 -5.96 1.45
C PHE A 300 -20.91 -5.88 0.84
N ASP A 301 -21.81 -6.75 1.28
CA ASP A 301 -23.22 -6.66 0.94
C ASP A 301 -23.88 -5.59 1.83
N THR A 302 -24.13 -4.41 1.26
CA THR A 302 -24.78 -3.27 1.95
C THR A 302 -26.22 -3.56 2.37
N THR A 303 -26.91 -4.51 1.73
CA THR A 303 -28.27 -4.91 2.12
C THR A 303 -28.25 -5.79 3.36
N GLN A 304 -27.29 -6.71 3.44
CA GLN A 304 -27.13 -7.62 4.58
C GLN A 304 -26.23 -7.05 5.68
N LYS A 305 -25.50 -5.97 5.40
CA LYS A 305 -24.41 -5.41 6.20
C LYS A 305 -23.39 -6.48 6.60
N GLN A 306 -22.92 -7.26 5.62
CA GLN A 306 -22.01 -8.38 5.86
C GLN A 306 -20.90 -8.46 4.82
N TRP A 307 -19.70 -8.79 5.29
CA TRP A 307 -18.57 -9.13 4.46
C TRP A 307 -18.64 -10.58 3.97
N SER A 308 -18.37 -10.79 2.70
CA SER A 308 -18.14 -12.11 2.11
C SER A 308 -16.65 -12.30 1.86
N LYS A 309 -16.15 -13.52 2.07
CA LYS A 309 -14.75 -13.87 1.85
C LYS A 309 -14.61 -14.77 0.64
N HIS A 310 -13.65 -14.46 -0.22
CA HIS A 310 -13.31 -15.26 -1.40
C HIS A 310 -11.84 -15.62 -1.44
N VAL A 311 -11.54 -16.82 -1.92
CA VAL A 311 -10.18 -17.36 -1.96
C VAL A 311 -9.52 -17.06 -3.29
N ILE A 312 -8.42 -16.29 -3.26
CA ILE A 312 -7.49 -16.17 -4.38
C ILE A 312 -6.45 -17.30 -4.30
N SER A 313 -5.82 -17.46 -3.13
CA SER A 313 -4.83 -18.50 -2.86
C SER A 313 -4.78 -18.83 -1.37
N GLU A 314 -4.86 -20.10 -1.00
CA GLU A 314 -4.76 -20.55 0.40
C GLU A 314 -3.88 -21.80 0.50
N GLY A 315 -2.95 -21.81 1.46
CA GLY A 315 -2.07 -22.96 1.71
C GLY A 315 -0.97 -23.20 0.67
N GLY A 316 -0.86 -22.31 -0.32
CA GLY A 316 0.17 -22.33 -1.37
C GLY A 316 1.49 -21.70 -0.94
N THR A 317 2.17 -21.04 -1.89
CA THR A 317 3.47 -20.36 -1.67
C THR A 317 3.38 -18.84 -1.73
N VAL A 318 2.27 -18.29 -2.21
CA VAL A 318 2.12 -16.85 -2.44
C VAL A 318 1.83 -16.14 -1.12
N GLY A 319 2.73 -15.23 -0.72
CA GLY A 319 2.50 -14.28 0.37
C GLY A 319 2.18 -12.89 -0.19
N PHE A 320 1.69 -12.02 0.67
CA PHE A 320 1.32 -10.64 0.34
C PHE A 320 2.23 -9.70 1.12
N GLY A 321 3.16 -9.03 0.44
CA GLY A 321 4.23 -8.25 1.03
C GLY A 321 3.79 -6.99 1.79
N ILE A 322 4.61 -5.96 1.76
CA ILE A 322 4.39 -4.68 2.48
C ILE A 322 4.21 -3.49 1.53
N ASN A 323 4.17 -3.75 0.24
CA ASN A 323 3.76 -2.83 -0.81
C ASN A 323 3.43 -3.67 -2.04
N THR A 324 2.13 -3.90 -2.24
CA THR A 324 1.56 -4.63 -3.37
C THR A 324 0.82 -3.63 -4.25
N ASP A 325 0.51 -4.02 -5.48
CA ASP A 325 -0.15 -3.14 -6.46
C ASP A 325 -1.11 -3.97 -7.32
N ALA A 326 -2.12 -3.31 -7.89
CA ALA A 326 -3.15 -3.96 -8.71
C ALA A 326 -3.56 -3.05 -9.87
N GLN A 327 -3.46 -3.56 -11.09
CA GLN A 327 -3.81 -2.89 -12.35
C GLN A 327 -4.16 -3.95 -13.40
N ASP A 328 -4.84 -3.56 -14.46
CA ASP A 328 -5.07 -4.38 -15.66
C ASP A 328 -3.73 -4.59 -16.41
N MET A 329 -3.04 -5.71 -16.15
CA MET A 329 -1.67 -5.93 -16.64
C MET A 329 -1.63 -6.42 -18.08
N ASP A 330 -2.69 -7.06 -18.56
CA ASP A 330 -2.77 -7.62 -19.91
C ASP A 330 -3.73 -6.87 -20.86
N GLN A 331 -4.39 -5.82 -20.36
CA GLN A 331 -5.28 -4.90 -21.07
C GLN A 331 -6.59 -5.56 -21.54
N ASP A 332 -7.11 -6.50 -20.76
CA ASP A 332 -8.38 -7.18 -21.05
C ASP A 332 -9.60 -6.52 -20.38
N GLY A 333 -9.36 -5.56 -19.48
CA GLY A 333 -10.38 -4.79 -18.78
C GLY A 333 -10.76 -5.35 -17.40
N ASP A 334 -10.06 -6.34 -16.86
CA ASP A 334 -10.12 -6.72 -15.46
C ASP A 334 -8.82 -6.41 -14.69
N ILE A 335 -8.90 -6.34 -13.37
CA ILE A 335 -7.77 -5.94 -12.53
C ILE A 335 -6.99 -7.18 -12.06
N ASP A 336 -5.69 -7.17 -12.31
CA ASP A 336 -4.73 -8.15 -11.82
C ASP A 336 -4.03 -7.68 -10.55
N ILE A 337 -3.47 -8.62 -9.78
CA ILE A 337 -2.81 -8.32 -8.50
C ILE A 337 -1.35 -8.79 -8.50
N VAL A 338 -0.42 -7.88 -8.23
CA VAL A 338 1.01 -8.19 -8.03
C VAL A 338 1.29 -8.46 -6.56
N ALA A 339 1.80 -9.65 -6.26
CA ALA A 339 2.09 -10.11 -4.89
C ALA A 339 3.60 -10.37 -4.70
N PRO A 340 4.38 -9.36 -4.27
CA PRO A 340 5.77 -9.52 -3.82
C PRO A 340 5.83 -10.09 -2.39
N GLY A 341 6.99 -10.62 -2.01
CA GLY A 341 7.25 -11.07 -0.65
C GLY A 341 8.51 -11.89 -0.52
N LYS A 342 8.83 -12.25 0.73
CA LYS A 342 9.93 -13.20 1.04
C LYS A 342 9.73 -14.59 0.42
N SER A 343 8.52 -14.91 -0.02
CA SER A 343 8.19 -16.18 -0.67
C SER A 343 8.24 -16.15 -2.20
N GLY A 344 8.59 -15.01 -2.80
CA GLY A 344 8.69 -14.84 -4.25
C GLY A 344 7.97 -13.59 -4.76
N LEU A 345 7.97 -13.42 -6.07
CA LEU A 345 7.18 -12.44 -6.81
C LEU A 345 6.18 -13.19 -7.69
N TYR A 346 4.91 -12.85 -7.55
CA TYR A 346 3.79 -13.51 -8.24
C TYR A 346 2.85 -12.46 -8.84
N LEU A 347 2.12 -12.87 -9.88
CA LEU A 347 1.01 -12.13 -10.46
C LEU A 347 -0.23 -13.03 -10.41
N PHE A 348 -1.33 -12.51 -9.88
CA PHE A 348 -2.65 -13.10 -10.02
C PHE A 348 -3.33 -12.43 -11.21
N GLU A 349 -3.32 -13.13 -12.36
CA GLU A 349 -4.06 -12.71 -13.55
C GLU A 349 -5.54 -13.02 -13.29
N ASN A 350 -6.40 -12.01 -13.32
CA ASN A 350 -7.83 -12.17 -13.23
C ASN A 350 -8.36 -12.71 -14.57
N LEU A 351 -9.42 -13.52 -14.49
CA LEU A 351 -9.95 -14.28 -15.63
C LEU A 351 -11.42 -13.96 -15.83
N LEU A 352 -11.85 -12.76 -15.47
CA LEU A 352 -13.24 -12.37 -15.52
C LEU A 352 -13.73 -12.32 -16.96
N HIS A 353 -12.85 -11.89 -17.89
CA HIS A 353 -13.14 -11.76 -19.32
C HIS A 353 -12.55 -12.86 -20.22
N ASP A 354 -11.87 -13.85 -19.62
CA ASP A 354 -11.16 -14.96 -20.29
C ASP A 354 -12.06 -16.09 -20.86
#